data_AF-A0A950ATX6-F1
#
_entry.id   AF-A0A950ATX6-F1
#
_cell.length_a   1.000
_cell.length_b   1.000
_cell.length_c   1.000
_cell.angle_alpha   90.00
_cell.angle_beta   90.00
_cell.angle_gamma   90.00
#
_symmetry.space_group_name_H-M   'P 1'
#
loop_
_entity.id
_entity.type
_entity.pdbx_description
1 polymer ?
#
loop_
_entity_poly.entity_id
_entity_poly.type
_entity_poly.pdbx_seq_one_letter_code
_entity_poly.pdbx_strand_id
1 'polypeptide(L)' 'YAAAEAATRSVDQAVQSMGGNGLTKEYGIAAAVTLSRLSRIAPVSREMVLNFVAQTSLGLPRSY' A
#
# COMPACT_ATOMS: atom_id res chain seq x y z
N TYR A 1 4.57 5.83 1.22
CA TYR A 1 4.97 4.70 0.35
C TYR A 1 5.27 3.42 1.13
N ALA A 2 6.38 3.33 1.86
CA ALA A 2 6.82 2.08 2.51
C ALA A 2 5.76 1.45 3.44
N ALA A 3 5.10 2.27 4.28
CA ALA A 3 4.03 1.80 5.16
C ALA A 3 2.82 1.24 4.40
N ALA A 4 2.45 1.84 3.26
CA ALA A 4 1.35 1.37 2.43
C ALA A 4 1.67 0.00 1.79
N GLU A 5 2.92 -0.22 1.38
CA GLU A 5 3.35 -1.55 0.90
C GLU A 5 3.37 -2.59 2.01
N ALA A 6 3.89 -2.25 3.19
CA ALA A 6 3.92 -3.14 4.33
C ALA A 6 2.50 -3.54 4.77
N ALA A 7 1.58 -2.57 4.85
CA ALA A 7 0.17 -2.80 5.17
C ALA A 7 -0.50 -3.71 4.14
N THR A 8 -0.33 -3.42 2.84
CA THR A 8 -0.90 -4.25 1.76
C THR A 8 -0.40 -5.69 1.84
N ARG A 9 0.91 -5.90 2.00
CA ARG A 9 1.50 -7.24 2.13
C ARG A 9 0.99 -7.99 3.34
N SER A 10 0.86 -7.30 4.49
CA SER A 10 0.39 -7.92 5.72
C SER A 10 -1.07 -8.35 5.62
N VAL A 11 -1.92 -7.50 5.03
CA VAL A 11 -3.34 -7.81 4.81
C VAL A 11 -3.51 -8.95 3.82
N ASP A 12 -2.78 -8.93 2.69
CA ASP A 12 -2.84 -10.00 1.70
C ASP A 12 -2.37 -11.34 2.30
N GLN A 13 -1.33 -11.34 3.14
CA GLN A 13 -0.86 -12.53 3.85
C GLN A 13 -1.91 -13.08 4.84
N ALA A 14 -2.62 -12.19 5.54
CA ALA A 14 -3.67 -12.58 6.47
C ALA A 14 -4.85 -13.24 5.74
N VAL A 15 -5.26 -12.69 4.58
CA VAL A 15 -6.28 -13.31 3.71
C VAL A 15 -5.85 -14.70 3.27
N GLN A 16 -4.61 -14.86 2.78
CA GLN A 16 -4.12 -16.16 2.32
C GLN A 16 -4.07 -17.21 3.44
N SER A 17 -3.67 -16.79 4.64
CA SER A 17 -3.60 -17.70 5.80
C SER A 17 -4.98 -18.19 6.24
N MET A 18 -6.04 -17.41 6.00
CA MET A 18 -7.42 -17.72 6.37
C MET A 18 -8.25 -18.36 5.25
N GLY A 19 -7.74 -18.41 4.02
CA GLY A 19 -8.48 -18.88 2.86
C GLY A 19 -9.78 -18.09 2.64
N GLY A 20 -10.87 -18.78 2.27
CA GLY A 20 -12.17 -18.15 2.04
C GLY A 20 -12.72 -17.35 3.24
N ASN A 21 -12.36 -17.76 4.46
CA ASN A 21 -12.78 -17.06 5.69
C ASN A 21 -12.12 -15.69 5.84
N GLY A 22 -10.97 -15.45 5.19
CA GLY A 22 -10.29 -14.14 5.20
C GLY A 22 -11.05 -13.05 4.45
N LEU A 23 -12.02 -13.42 3.61
CA LEU A 23 -12.86 -12.51 2.83
C LEU A 23 -14.27 -12.34 3.42
N THR A 24 -14.59 -13.02 4.53
CA THR A 24 -15.89 -12.83 5.20
C THR A 24 -15.88 -11.55 6.03
N LYS A 25 -17.08 -11.07 6.37
CA LYS A 25 -17.24 -9.85 7.20
C LYS A 25 -16.89 -10.08 8.68
N GLU A 26 -16.81 -11.33 9.13
CA GLU A 26 -16.70 -11.69 10.55
C GLU A 26 -15.37 -11.24 11.17
N TYR A 27 -14.30 -11.20 10.38
CA TYR A 27 -12.94 -10.92 10.87
C TYR A 27 -12.42 -9.54 10.46
N GLY A 28 -13.21 -8.75 9.72
CA GLY A 28 -12.86 -7.38 9.29
C GLY A 28 -11.72 -7.27 8.27
N ILE A 29 -11.02 -8.36 7.94
CA ILE A 29 -9.88 -8.37 7.01
C ILE A 29 -10.32 -7.96 5.60
N ALA A 30 -11.50 -8.38 5.16
CA ALA A 30 -12.06 -7.98 3.87
C ALA A 30 -12.14 -6.45 3.68
N ALA A 31 -12.49 -5.70 4.73
CA ALA A 31 -12.51 -4.24 4.68
C ALA A 31 -11.09 -3.64 4.64
N ALA A 32 -10.14 -4.27 5.36
CA ALA A 32 -8.74 -3.87 5.36
C ALA A 32 -8.06 -4.06 3.99
N VAL A 33 -8.53 -4.99 3.14
CA VAL A 33 -8.03 -5.17 1.77
C VAL A 33 -8.26 -3.90 0.95
N THR A 34 -9.46 -3.34 0.99
CA THR A 34 -9.78 -2.10 0.25
C THR A 34 -9.00 -0.92 0.82
N LEU A 35 -8.95 -0.80 2.15
CA LEU A 35 -8.27 0.32 2.81
C LEU A 35 -6.75 0.32 2.57
N SER A 36 -6.11 -0.86 2.64
CA SER A 36 -4.67 -1.00 2.38
C SER A 36 -4.32 -0.66 0.92
N ARG A 37 -5.16 -1.04 -0.05
CA ARG A 37 -4.99 -0.67 -1.45
C ARG A 37 -5.15 0.83 -1.69
N LEU A 38 -6.12 1.48 -1.02
CA LEU A 38 -6.31 2.93 -1.12
C LEU A 38 -5.05 3.70 -0.70
N SER A 39 -4.38 3.25 0.36
CA SER A 39 -3.15 3.89 0.86
C SER A 39 -1.97 3.88 -0.13
N ARG A 40 -2.02 3.06 -1.19
CA ARG A 40 -1.03 3.04 -2.27
C ARG A 40 -1.29 4.08 -3.37
N ILE A 41 -2.52 4.58 -3.46
CA ILE A 41 -2.99 5.44 -4.54
C ILE A 41 -3.23 6.86 -4.03
N ALA A 42 -3.73 7.00 -2.80
CA ALA A 42 -4.09 8.28 -2.18
C ALA A 42 -3.42 8.45 -0.80
N PRO A 43 -3.14 9.70 -0.37
CA PRO A 43 -3.39 10.97 -1.07
C PRO A 43 -2.34 11.31 -2.15
N VAL A 44 -1.20 10.64 -2.14
CA VAL A 44 -0.08 10.87 -3.06
C VAL A 44 0.37 9.52 -3.62
N SER A 45 0.57 9.44 -4.93
CA SER A 45 1.00 8.20 -5.58
C SER A 45 2.42 7.80 -5.16
N ARG A 46 2.73 6.51 -5.30
CA ARG A 46 4.08 5.98 -5.06
C ARG A 46 5.11 6.70 -5.92
N GLU A 47 4.80 6.93 -7.18
CA GLU A 47 5.69 7.52 -8.18
C GLU A 47 6.06 8.95 -7.77
N MET A 48 5.10 9.73 -7.25
CA MET A 48 5.37 11.06 -6.71
C MET A 48 6.28 11.03 -5.47
N VAL A 49 6.09 10.06 -4.57
CA VAL A 49 6.96 9.88 -3.40
C VAL A 49 8.38 9.53 -3.84
N LEU A 50 8.54 8.66 -4.83
CA LEU A 50 9.86 8.28 -5.36
C LEU A 50 10.53 9.46 -6.10
N ASN A 51 9.77 10.24 -6.87
CA ASN A 51 10.27 11.44 -7.52
C ASN A 51 10.76 12.49 -6.50
N PHE A 52 10.04 12.65 -5.38
CA PHE A 52 10.48 13.52 -4.29
C PHE A 52 11.81 13.06 -3.67
N VAL A 53 11.96 11.76 -3.42
CA VAL A 53 13.22 11.19 -2.88
C VAL A 53 14.36 11.34 -3.89
N ALA A 54 14.11 11.10 -5.18
CA ALA A 54 15.12 11.26 -6.22
C ALA A 54 15.64 12.71 -6.32
N GLN A 55 14.75 13.70 -6.24
CA GLN A 55 15.15 15.11 -6.27
C GLN A 55 15.82 15.56 -4.97
N THR A 56 15.24 15.18 -3.82
CA THR A 56 15.65 15.71 -2.52
C THR A 56 16.88 15.00 -1.95
N SER A 57 16.95 13.67 -2.09
CA SER A 57 18.01 12.85 -1.51
C SER A 57 19.10 12.49 -2.50
N LEU A 58 18.77 12.33 -3.79
CA LEU A 58 19.73 11.90 -4.82
C LEU A 58 20.18 13.05 -5.75
N GLY A 59 19.60 14.26 -5.63
CA GLY A 59 19.99 15.44 -6.41
C GLY A 59 19.70 15.32 -7.91
N LEU A 60 18.84 14.37 -8.32
CA LEU A 60 18.52 14.16 -9.73
C LEU A 60 17.59 15.27 -10.23
N PRO A 61 17.73 15.70 -11.50
CA PRO A 61 16.82 16.68 -12.09
C PRO A 61 15.39 16.14 -12.14
N ARG A 62 14.41 17.04 -12.09
CA ARG A 62 12.99 16.69 -12.09
C ARG A 62 12.60 16.03 -13.41
N SER A 63 12.40 14.72 -13.39
CA SER A 63 11.70 14.01 -14.46
C SER A 63 10.21 14.21 -14.29
N TYR A 64 9.56 14.74 -15.34
CA TYR A 64 8.12 14.97 -15.41
C TYR A 64 7.36 13.65 -15.56
#